data_AF-A0A2V5E2G6-F1
#
_entry.id   AF-A0A2V5E2G6-F1
#
_cell.length_a   1.000
_cell.length_b   1.000
_cell.length_c   1.000
_cell.angle_alpha   90.00
_cell.angle_beta   90.00
_cell.angle_gamma   90.00
#
_symmetry.space_group_name_H-M   'P 1'
#
loop_
_entity.id
_entity.type
_entity.pdbx_description
1 polymer ?
#
loop_
_entity_poly.entity_id
_entity_poly.type
_entity_poly.pdbx_seq_one_letter_code
_entity_poly.pdbx_strand_id
1 'polypeptide(L)'
;MLGLAGCANDPAPDEQMRISEQALEQAKAVGATEQVETLKLAEDKLARAKANMLTEDYRDARMRAEQAELDARLAEAQVLNQKSEEQLQLLQSRVKRLRKQLEVQP
;
A
#
# COMPACT_ATOMS: atom_id res chain seq x y z
N MET A 1 8.64 46.20 -6.04
CA MET A 1 7.87 45.29 -5.17
C MET A 1 7.56 44.03 -5.96
N LEU A 2 8.29 42.94 -5.72
CA LEU A 2 7.91 41.60 -6.17
C LEU A 2 6.74 41.15 -5.29
N GLY A 3 5.54 41.09 -5.86
CA GLY A 3 4.37 40.56 -5.17
C GLY A 3 4.49 39.05 -5.02
N LEU A 4 4.55 38.57 -3.78
CA LEU A 4 4.28 37.17 -3.46
C LEU A 4 2.79 36.91 -3.71
N ALA A 5 2.43 36.59 -4.95
CA ALA A 5 1.19 35.90 -5.24
C ALA A 5 1.36 34.42 -4.83
N GLY A 6 1.41 34.18 -3.51
CA GLY A 6 1.08 32.86 -2.99
C GLY A 6 -0.40 32.64 -3.28
N CYS A 7 -0.70 31.77 -4.25
CA CYS A 7 -2.07 31.43 -4.61
C CYS A 7 -2.84 31.00 -3.36
N ALA A 8 -3.90 31.75 -3.02
CA ALA A 8 -4.71 31.54 -1.82
C ALA A 8 -5.69 30.36 -1.93
N ASN A 9 -5.45 29.39 -2.83
CA ASN A 9 -6.21 28.15 -2.87
C ASN A 9 -5.35 27.03 -3.47
N ASP A 10 -5.16 25.96 -2.70
CA ASP A 10 -4.50 24.74 -3.16
C ASP A 10 -5.42 24.05 -4.18
N PRO A 11 -4.98 23.68 -5.39
CA PRO A 11 -5.86 23.02 -6.34
C PRO A 11 -6.28 21.63 -5.85
N ALA A 12 -7.47 21.20 -6.28
CA ALA A 12 -8.00 19.88 -6.01
C ALA A 12 -6.99 18.78 -6.41
N PRO A 13 -6.61 17.87 -5.49
CA PRO A 13 -5.61 16.84 -5.73
C PRO A 13 -6.17 15.59 -6.43
N ASP A 14 -6.97 15.74 -7.49
CA ASP A 14 -7.69 14.62 -8.12
C ASP A 14 -6.78 13.48 -8.56
N GLU A 15 -5.62 13.81 -9.13
CA GLU A 15 -4.64 12.81 -9.56
C GLU A 15 -4.05 12.05 -8.37
N GLN A 16 -3.75 12.74 -7.27
CA GLN A 16 -3.25 12.08 -6.07
C GLN A 16 -4.31 11.18 -5.44
N MET A 17 -5.59 11.58 -5.47
CA MET A 17 -6.70 10.73 -5.03
C MET A 17 -6.75 9.43 -5.85
N ARG A 18 -6.63 9.55 -7.18
CA ARG A 18 -6.60 8.40 -8.11
C ARG A 18 -5.40 7.47 -7.86
N ILE A 19 -4.21 8.02 -7.65
CA ILE A 19 -3.00 7.22 -7.35
C ILE A 19 -3.17 6.46 -6.02
N SER A 20 -3.72 7.12 -5.01
CA SER A 20 -3.94 6.52 -3.69
C SER A 20 -4.95 5.37 -3.77
N GLU A 21 -6.06 5.57 -4.50
CA GLU A 21 -7.04 4.52 -4.80
C GLU A 21 -6.41 3.32 -5.51
N GLN A 22 -5.57 3.58 -6.53
CA GLN A 22 -4.86 2.53 -7.25
C GLN A 22 -3.91 1.73 -6.34
N ALA A 23 -3.20 2.38 -5.41
CA ALA A 23 -2.33 1.70 -4.47
C ALA A 23 -3.10 0.77 -3.50
N LEU A 24 -4.29 1.20 -3.05
CA LEU A 24 -5.19 0.36 -2.26
C LEU A 24 -5.65 -0.88 -3.03
N GLU A 25 -6.03 -0.72 -4.30
CA GLU A 25 -6.42 -1.85 -5.14
C GLU A 25 -5.24 -2.80 -5.40
N GLN A 26 -4.01 -2.29 -5.55
CA GLN A 26 -2.80 -3.11 -5.67
C GLN A 26 -2.55 -3.94 -4.41
N ALA A 27 -2.62 -3.32 -3.22
CA ALA A 27 -2.49 -4.02 -1.95
C ALA A 27 -3.54 -5.14 -1.82
N LYS A 28 -4.80 -4.87 -2.17
CA LYS A 28 -5.88 -5.87 -2.16
C LYS A 28 -5.63 -6.99 -3.17
N ALA A 29 -5.17 -6.67 -4.37
CA ALA A 29 -4.88 -7.64 -5.43
C ALA A 29 -3.78 -8.63 -5.02
N VAL A 30 -2.78 -8.20 -4.26
CA VAL A 30 -1.76 -9.11 -3.70
C VAL A 30 -2.25 -9.87 -2.47
N GLY A 31 -3.47 -9.66 -2.01
CA GLY A 31 -4.11 -10.40 -0.91
C GLY A 31 -4.02 -9.71 0.45
N ALA A 32 -3.74 -8.41 0.51
CA ALA A 32 -3.95 -7.65 1.74
C ALA A 32 -5.44 -7.59 2.07
N THR A 33 -5.77 -7.90 3.32
CA THR A 33 -7.14 -7.86 3.86
C THR A 33 -7.22 -6.87 5.01
N GLU A 34 -8.41 -6.59 5.53
CA GLU A 34 -8.60 -5.69 6.70
C GLU A 34 -7.82 -6.13 7.96
N GLN A 35 -7.32 -7.37 8.00
CA GLN A 35 -6.46 -7.86 9.08
C GLN A 35 -5.03 -7.29 9.00
N VAL A 36 -4.63 -6.77 7.84
CA VAL A 36 -3.36 -6.04 7.65
C VAL A 36 -3.57 -4.61 8.14
N GLU A 37 -3.04 -4.29 9.31
CA GLU A 37 -3.26 -3.00 9.99
C GLU A 37 -2.94 -1.79 9.09
N THR A 38 -1.86 -1.87 8.31
CA THR A 38 -1.43 -0.82 7.37
C THR A 38 -2.44 -0.59 6.24
N LEU A 39 -3.11 -1.64 5.75
CA LEU A 39 -4.18 -1.49 4.76
C LEU A 39 -5.37 -0.74 5.36
N LYS A 40 -5.76 -1.08 6.60
CA LYS A 40 -6.84 -0.38 7.30
C LYS A 40 -6.51 1.11 7.51
N LEU A 41 -5.28 1.43 7.89
CA LEU A 41 -4.82 2.83 8.01
C LEU A 41 -4.90 3.57 6.66
N ALA A 42 -4.52 2.90 5.56
CA ALA A 42 -4.65 3.46 4.22
C ALA A 42 -6.11 3.77 3.86
N GLU A 43 -7.03 2.84 4.13
CA GLU A 43 -8.48 3.00 3.90
C GLU A 43 -9.05 4.16 4.72
N ASP A 44 -8.73 4.22 6.01
CA ASP A 44 -9.17 5.28 6.92
C ASP A 44 -8.65 6.66 6.47
N LYS A 45 -7.39 6.74 6.05
CA LYS A 45 -6.78 7.99 5.56
C LYS A 45 -7.39 8.44 4.24
N LEU A 46 -7.63 7.52 3.31
CA LEU A 46 -8.27 7.85 2.04
C LEU A 46 -9.72 8.30 2.26
N ALA A 47 -10.46 7.67 3.18
CA ALA A 47 -11.80 8.10 3.54
C ALA A 47 -11.82 9.54 4.08
N ARG A 48 -10.85 9.90 4.93
CA ARG A 48 -10.68 11.28 5.41
C ARG A 48 -10.24 12.24 4.31
N ALA A 49 -9.39 11.80 3.37
CA ALA A 49 -9.03 12.59 2.20
C ALA A 49 -10.27 12.93 1.35
N LYS A 50 -11.14 11.93 1.12
CA LYS A 50 -12.43 12.12 0.42
C LYS A 50 -13.35 13.10 1.17
N ALA A 51 -13.41 13.03 2.50
CA ALA A 51 -14.16 14.01 3.29
C ALA A 51 -13.62 15.44 3.11
N ASN A 52 -12.30 15.60 3.12
CA ASN A 52 -11.65 16.90 2.91
C ASN A 52 -11.86 17.44 1.48
N MET A 53 -11.97 16.58 0.47
CA MET A 53 -12.38 16.98 -0.88
C MET A 53 -13.78 17.62 -0.90
N LEU A 54 -14.72 17.11 -0.09
CA LEU A 54 -16.09 17.65 -0.01
C LEU A 54 -16.15 19.03 0.65
N THR A 55 -15.22 19.32 1.55
CA THR A 55 -15.11 20.62 2.23
C THR A 55 -14.11 21.57 1.57
N GLU A 56 -13.59 21.21 0.38
CA GLU A 56 -12.57 21.95 -0.35
C GLU A 56 -11.27 22.20 0.44
N ASP A 57 -10.99 21.35 1.44
CA ASP A 57 -9.72 21.36 2.19
C ASP A 57 -8.66 20.57 1.41
N TYR A 58 -8.29 21.11 0.25
CA TYR A 58 -7.47 20.42 -0.73
C TYR A 58 -6.05 20.12 -0.26
N ARG A 59 -5.52 20.97 0.64
CA ARG A 59 -4.21 20.74 1.25
C ARG A 59 -4.22 19.49 2.11
N ASP A 60 -5.18 19.39 3.04
CA ASP A 60 -5.26 18.23 3.91
C ASP A 60 -5.74 17.00 3.15
N ALA A 61 -6.59 17.15 2.12
CA ALA A 61 -6.96 16.06 1.22
C ALA A 61 -5.72 15.44 0.56
N ARG A 62 -4.84 16.27 -0.01
CA ARG A 62 -3.58 15.82 -0.63
C ARG A 62 -2.67 15.11 0.36
N MET A 63 -2.42 15.73 1.52
CA MET A 63 -1.57 15.14 2.56
C MET A 63 -2.09 13.78 3.04
N ARG A 64 -3.40 13.64 3.23
CA ARG A 64 -4.01 12.37 3.65
C ARG A 64 -3.98 11.32 2.55
N ALA A 65 -4.18 11.72 1.30
CA ALA A 65 -4.09 10.83 0.15
C ALA A 65 -2.66 10.28 -0.01
N GLU A 66 -1.63 11.13 0.04
CA GLU A 66 -0.22 10.70 0.00
C GLU A 66 0.12 9.72 1.14
N GLN A 67 -0.37 9.99 2.36
CA GLN A 67 -0.21 9.06 3.49
C GLN A 67 -0.96 7.74 3.27
N ALA A 68 -2.15 7.77 2.67
CA ALA A 68 -2.90 6.58 2.33
C ALA A 68 -2.18 5.73 1.27
N GLU A 69 -1.62 6.38 0.24
CA GLU A 69 -0.81 5.71 -0.78
C GLU A 69 0.39 4.98 -0.14
N LEU A 70 1.14 5.67 0.72
CA LEU A 70 2.31 5.10 1.38
C LEU A 70 1.95 3.88 2.24
N ASP A 71 0.89 3.99 3.04
CA ASP A 71 0.42 2.90 3.88
C ASP A 71 -0.08 1.71 3.04
N ALA A 72 -0.75 1.96 1.92
CA ALA A 72 -1.20 0.91 1.00
C ALA A 72 -0.02 0.17 0.37
N ARG A 73 1.01 0.89 -0.09
CA ARG A 73 2.25 0.29 -0.61
C ARG A 73 3.00 -0.49 0.47
N LEU A 74 2.97 -0.04 1.72
CA LEU A 74 3.53 -0.78 2.85
C LEU A 74 2.76 -2.08 3.10
N ALA A 75 1.42 -2.04 3.05
CA ALA A 75 0.58 -3.22 3.18
C ALA A 75 0.84 -4.24 2.06
N GLU A 76 0.94 -3.77 0.82
CA GLU A 76 1.31 -4.59 -0.34
C GLU A 76 2.65 -5.31 -0.11
N ALA A 77 3.69 -4.55 0.27
CA ALA A 77 5.02 -5.10 0.53
C ALA A 77 5.02 -6.12 1.68
N GLN A 78 4.30 -5.87 2.77
CA GLN A 78 4.19 -6.80 3.89
C GLN A 78 3.60 -8.15 3.46
N VAL A 79 2.53 -8.12 2.67
CA VAL A 79 1.88 -9.34 2.17
C VAL A 79 2.78 -10.08 1.17
N LEU A 80 3.42 -9.37 0.25
CA LEU A 80 4.34 -9.97 -0.72
C LEU A 80 5.55 -10.61 -0.03
N ASN A 81 6.10 -9.97 1.01
CA ASN A 81 7.19 -10.52 1.79
C ASN A 81 6.77 -11.81 2.51
N GLN A 82 5.62 -11.81 3.20
CA GLN A 82 5.10 -13.00 3.85
C GLN A 82 4.93 -14.17 2.86
N LYS A 83 4.32 -13.91 1.70
CA LYS A 83 4.16 -14.93 0.64
C LYS A 83 5.50 -15.45 0.13
N SER A 84 6.48 -14.56 -0.03
CA SER A 84 7.82 -14.94 -0.50
C SER A 84 8.54 -15.83 0.51
N GLU A 85 8.43 -15.53 1.81
CA GLU A 85 9.00 -16.35 2.88
C GLU A 85 8.36 -17.74 2.93
N GLU A 86 7.03 -17.84 2.81
CA GLU A 86 6.31 -19.12 2.75
C GLU A 86 6.75 -19.97 1.54
N GLN A 87 6.88 -19.35 0.36
CA GLN A 87 7.37 -20.02 -0.84
C GLN A 87 8.82 -20.51 -0.67
N LEU A 88 9.68 -19.71 -0.04
CA LEU A 88 11.06 -20.08 0.23
C LEU A 88 11.13 -21.29 1.19
N GLN A 89 10.36 -21.28 2.27
CA GLN A 89 10.29 -22.39 3.22
C GLN A 89 9.78 -23.69 2.56
N LEU A 90 8.77 -23.57 1.70
CA LEU A 90 8.25 -24.71 0.93
C LEU A 90 9.33 -25.29 0.00
N LEU A 91 10.06 -24.44 -0.73
CA LEU A 91 11.14 -24.87 -1.61
C LEU A 91 12.28 -25.52 -0.84
N GLN A 92 12.73 -24.93 0.26
CA GLN A 92 13.76 -25.50 1.13
C GLN A 92 13.35 -26.88 1.66
N SER A 93 12.10 -27.03 2.08
CA SER A 93 11.56 -28.31 2.54
C SER A 93 11.54 -29.37 1.44
N ARG A 94 11.19 -29.00 0.20
CA ARG A 94 11.23 -29.89 -0.96
C ARG A 94 12.65 -30.33 -1.29
N VAL A 95 13.60 -29.39 -1.32
CA VAL A 95 15.03 -29.68 -1.55
C VAL A 95 15.59 -30.61 -0.47
N LYS A 96 15.27 -30.36 0.81
CA LYS A 96 15.70 -31.22 1.92
C LYS A 96 15.19 -32.65 1.77
N ARG A 97 13.92 -32.83 1.41
CA ARG A 97 13.35 -34.17 1.16
C ARG A 97 14.02 -34.86 -0.03
N LEU A 98 14.25 -34.14 -1.12
CA LEU A 98 14.91 -34.69 -2.30
C LEU A 98 16.33 -35.18 -1.97
N ARG A 99 17.12 -34.38 -1.24
CA ARG A 99 18.46 -34.78 -0.79
C ARG A 99 18.43 -36.08 0.01
N LYS A 100 17.51 -36.18 0.99
CA LYS A 100 17.33 -37.40 1.79
C LYS A 100 16.92 -38.62 0.94
N GLN A 101 16.11 -38.43 -0.10
CA GLN A 101 15.73 -39.52 -1.01
C GLN A 101 16.90 -40.01 -1.86
N LEU A 102 17.82 -39.12 -2.24
CA LEU A 102 19.03 -39.49 -3.00
C LEU A 102 20.06 -40.20 -2.12
N GLU A 103 20.18 -39.85 -0.85
CA GLU A 103 21.06 -40.54 0.11
C GLU A 103 20.62 -41.98 0.44
N VAL A 104 19.34 -42.29 0.27
CA VAL A 104 18.73 -43.60 0.59
C VAL A 104 18.60 -44.49 -0.66
N GLN A 105 18.96 -44.00 -1.85
CA GLN A 105 18.98 -44.84 -3.05
C GLN A 105 20.19 -45.80 -3.02
N PRO A 106 19.97 -47.12 -3.23
CA PRO A 106 21.03 -48.13 -3.24
C PRO A 106 21.93 -48.06 -4.48
#